data_AF-A0A511WMH0-F1
#
_entry.id   AF-A0A511WMH0-F1
#
_cell.length_a   1.000
_cell.length_b   1.000
_cell.length_c   1.000
_cell.angle_alpha   90.00
_cell.angle_beta   90.00
_cell.angle_gamma   90.00
#
_symmetry.space_group_name_H-M   'P 1'
#
loop_
_entity.id
_entity.type
_entity.pdbx_description
1 polymer ?
#
loop_
_entity_poly.entity_id
_entity_poly.type
_entity_poly.pdbx_seq_one_letter_code
_entity_poly.pdbx_strand_id
1 'polypeptide(L)'
;MKRILVLFVLSLFVTAGCNSEEQDYTSNPTIEGYIVSVKDKEILVVHGITKDQAVTMSWNELSRVDDKRYEAHIFHINFNIDGFFESFSDFKKGDKVRV
;
A
#
# COMPACT_ATOMS: atom_id res chain seq x y z
N MET A 1 61.93 28.45 -1.90
CA MET A 1 60.98 28.50 -3.04
C MET A 1 60.67 27.07 -3.50
N LYS A 2 59.43 26.84 -3.95
CA LYS A 2 58.80 25.57 -4.43
C LYS A 2 58.23 24.69 -3.32
N ARG A 3 57.01 24.14 -3.37
CA ARG A 3 55.80 24.28 -4.22
C ARG A 3 54.65 23.68 -3.39
N ILE A 4 53.48 24.28 -3.50
CA ILE A 4 52.20 23.84 -2.90
C ILE A 4 51.81 22.44 -3.39
N LEU A 5 51.25 21.60 -2.51
CA LEU A 5 50.17 20.71 -2.93
C LEU A 5 49.23 20.43 -1.75
N VAL A 6 48.13 21.17 -1.72
CA VAL A 6 46.94 20.90 -0.92
C VAL A 6 46.29 19.67 -1.53
N LEU A 7 46.16 18.57 -0.77
CA LEU A 7 45.38 17.40 -1.19
C LEU A 7 44.15 17.28 -0.29
N PHE A 8 43.12 17.98 -0.75
CA PHE A 8 41.72 17.80 -0.39
C PHE A 8 41.32 16.35 -0.67
N VAL A 9 41.07 15.55 0.37
CA VAL A 9 40.33 14.29 0.20
C VAL A 9 38.92 14.53 0.75
N LEU A 10 38.10 14.99 -0.19
CA LEU A 10 36.66 15.13 -0.08
C LEU A 10 36.07 13.72 0.14
N SER A 11 35.70 13.40 1.37
CA SER A 11 34.95 12.19 1.69
C SER A 11 33.58 12.28 1.01
N LEU A 12 33.43 11.59 -0.12
CA LEU A 12 32.17 11.40 -0.83
C LEU A 12 31.16 10.71 0.10
N PHE A 13 30.20 11.49 0.60
CA PHE A 13 28.92 10.98 1.05
C PHE A 13 28.21 10.36 -0.16
N VAL A 14 28.36 9.04 -0.35
CA VAL A 14 27.43 8.28 -1.18
C VAL A 14 26.24 7.96 -0.28
N THR A 15 25.34 8.92 -0.12
CA THR A 15 23.97 8.58 0.27
C THR A 15 23.41 7.82 -0.93
N ALA A 16 23.46 6.49 -0.86
CA ALA A 16 22.63 5.64 -1.69
C ALA A 16 21.19 6.06 -1.39
N GLY A 17 20.66 6.95 -2.22
CA GLY A 17 19.23 7.10 -2.33
C GLY A 17 18.71 5.74 -2.77
N CYS A 18 18.13 5.00 -1.84
CA CYS A 18 17.10 4.04 -2.22
C CYS A 18 16.02 4.87 -2.90
N ASN A 19 16.15 5.07 -4.21
CA ASN A 19 14.99 5.28 -5.03
C ASN A 19 14.17 4.01 -4.87
N SER A 20 13.13 4.08 -4.05
CA SER A 20 11.98 3.21 -4.19
C SER A 20 11.51 3.45 -5.63
N GLU A 21 11.94 2.61 -6.56
CA GLU A 21 11.38 2.60 -7.91
C GLU A 21 9.88 2.38 -7.72
N GLU A 22 9.08 3.40 -8.04
CA GLU A 22 7.63 3.26 -8.16
C GLU A 22 7.39 2.20 -9.23
N GLN A 23 7.07 0.99 -8.77
CA GLN A 23 6.84 -0.13 -9.66
C GLN A 23 5.47 0.09 -10.32
N ASP A 24 5.49 0.63 -11.54
CA ASP A 24 4.28 0.84 -12.33
C ASP A 24 3.71 -0.50 -12.78
N TYR A 25 2.68 -0.97 -12.08
CA TYR A 25 1.90 -2.14 -12.48
C TYR A 25 1.03 -1.79 -13.69
N THR A 26 1.33 -2.39 -14.86
CA THR A 26 0.66 -2.12 -16.14
C THR A 26 -0.65 -2.89 -16.34
N SER A 27 -1.09 -3.68 -15.36
CA SER A 27 -2.36 -4.39 -15.42
C SER A 27 -3.52 -3.47 -15.03
N ASN A 28 -4.66 -3.61 -15.71
CA ASN A 28 -5.88 -2.96 -15.25
C ASN A 28 -6.19 -3.46 -13.84
N PRO A 29 -6.54 -2.55 -12.92
CA PRO A 29 -6.84 -2.92 -11.55
C PRO A 29 -8.06 -3.83 -11.53
N THR A 30 -7.93 -4.90 -10.77
CA THR A 30 -8.96 -5.94 -10.65
C THR A 30 -10.11 -5.42 -9.79
N ILE A 31 -9.81 -4.62 -8.76
CA ILE A 31 -10.78 -4.06 -7.81
C ILE A 31 -10.43 -2.61 -7.44
N GLU A 32 -11.43 -1.73 -7.41
CA GLU A 32 -11.33 -0.39 -6.82
C GLU A 32 -12.31 -0.28 -5.64
N GLY A 33 -11.81 -0.09 -4.42
CA GLY A 33 -12.66 -0.15 -3.23
C GLY A 33 -12.09 0.60 -2.02
N TYR A 34 -12.78 0.50 -0.89
CA TYR A 34 -12.36 1.09 0.37
C TYR A 34 -11.94 0.01 1.36
N ILE A 35 -10.90 0.31 2.14
CA ILE A 35 -10.42 -0.57 3.21
C ILE A 35 -11.38 -0.47 4.41
N VAL A 36 -11.93 -1.60 4.85
CA VAL A 36 -12.83 -1.67 6.02
C VAL A 36 -12.18 -2.32 7.24
N SER A 37 -11.08 -3.06 7.04
CA SER A 37 -10.28 -3.67 8.10
C SER A 37 -8.83 -3.75 7.69
N VAL A 38 -7.94 -3.39 8.62
CA VAL A 38 -6.49 -3.58 8.51
C VAL A 38 -6.04 -4.42 9.69
N LYS A 39 -5.34 -5.52 9.42
CA LYS A 39 -4.63 -6.32 10.41
C LYS A 39 -3.19 -6.51 9.93
N ASP A 40 -2.33 -7.02 10.81
CA ASP A 40 -0.88 -7.12 10.57
C ASP A 40 -0.48 -7.77 9.24
N LYS A 41 -1.27 -8.74 8.76
CA LYS A 41 -0.98 -9.51 7.53
C LYS A 41 -2.14 -9.57 6.55
N GLU A 42 -3.23 -8.85 6.80
CA GLU A 42 -4.40 -8.87 5.95
C GLU A 42 -5.11 -7.51 5.90
N ILE A 43 -5.66 -7.16 4.74
CA ILE A 43 -6.61 -6.07 4.58
C ILE A 43 -7.88 -6.58 3.92
N LEU A 44 -9.02 -6.02 4.33
CA LEU A 44 -10.30 -6.25 3.68
C LEU A 44 -10.67 -5.00 2.88
N VAL A 45 -10.80 -5.17 1.57
CA VAL A 45 -11.21 -4.13 0.63
C VAL A 45 -12.61 -4.44 0.15
N VAL A 46 -13.49 -3.44 0.17
CA VAL A 46 -14.88 -3.58 -0.27
C VAL A 46 -15.19 -2.55 -1.35
N HIS A 47 -15.66 -3.04 -2.49
CA HIS A 47 -16.19 -2.25 -3.60
C HIS A 47 -17.67 -1.92 -3.40
N GLY A 48 -18.13 -0.81 -3.98
CA GLY A 48 -19.53 -0.39 -3.98
C GLY A 48 -19.98 0.37 -2.72
N ILE A 49 -19.11 0.55 -1.73
CA ILE A 49 -19.39 1.32 -0.50
C ILE A 49 -18.80 2.74 -0.56
N THR A 50 -19.30 3.63 0.30
CA THR A 50 -18.69 4.94 0.51
C THR A 50 -17.57 4.90 1.54
N LYS A 51 -16.72 5.93 1.56
CA LYS A 51 -15.70 6.12 2.59
C LYS A 51 -16.29 6.12 4.01
N ASP A 52 -17.41 6.81 4.20
CA ASP A 52 -18.05 6.90 5.51
C ASP A 52 -18.50 5.52 5.98
N GLN A 53 -19.16 4.74 5.12
CA GLN A 53 -19.52 3.35 5.40
C GLN A 53 -18.28 2.52 5.72
N ALA A 54 -17.19 2.71 4.96
CA ALA A 54 -15.94 2.00 5.19
C ALA A 54 -15.31 2.29 6.55
N VAL A 55 -15.55 3.46 7.14
CA VAL A 55 -15.05 3.87 8.47
C VAL A 55 -16.01 3.46 9.58
N THR A 56 -17.32 3.67 9.39
CA THR A 56 -18.32 3.55 10.45
C THR A 56 -18.93 2.17 10.57
N MET A 57 -18.94 1.37 9.49
CA MET A 57 -19.53 0.03 9.49
C MET A 57 -18.44 -1.05 9.61
N SER A 58 -18.83 -2.19 10.17
CA SER A 58 -18.06 -3.42 10.15
C SER A 58 -18.40 -4.27 8.93
N TRP A 59 -17.52 -5.19 8.55
CA TRP A 59 -17.81 -6.16 7.50
C TRP A 59 -19.10 -6.95 7.78
N ASN A 60 -19.32 -7.35 9.03
CA ASN A 60 -20.53 -8.09 9.43
C ASN A 60 -21.82 -7.31 9.16
N GLU A 61 -21.79 -5.99 9.25
CA GLU A 61 -22.95 -5.15 8.93
C GLU A 61 -23.11 -5.00 7.42
N LEU A 62 -22.01 -4.76 6.70
CA LEU A 62 -22.00 -4.63 5.24
C LEU A 62 -22.41 -5.93 4.54
N SER A 63 -21.98 -7.09 5.04
CA SER A 63 -22.27 -8.40 4.46
C SER A 63 -23.70 -8.89 4.74
N ARG A 64 -24.39 -8.29 5.71
CA ARG A 64 -25.78 -8.59 6.04
C ARG A 64 -26.77 -7.77 5.23
N VAL A 65 -26.31 -6.67 4.64
CA VAL A 65 -27.09 -6.01 3.60
C VAL A 65 -27.14 -7.03 2.47
N ASP A 66 -28.32 -7.57 2.17
CA ASP A 66 -28.58 -8.60 1.13
C ASP A 66 -28.42 -8.01 -0.29
N ASP A 67 -27.54 -7.03 -0.38
CA ASP A 67 -27.33 -6.11 -1.46
C ASP A 67 -26.09 -6.61 -2.20
N LYS A 68 -26.35 -7.32 -3.30
CA LYS A 68 -25.35 -7.86 -4.22
C LYS A 68 -24.46 -6.78 -4.86
N ARG A 69 -24.58 -5.52 -4.46
CA ARG A 69 -23.77 -4.39 -4.91
C ARG A 69 -22.39 -4.33 -4.26
N TYR A 70 -22.19 -5.00 -3.13
CA TYR A 70 -20.89 -5.00 -2.46
C TYR A 70 -20.07 -6.23 -2.82
N GLU A 71 -18.88 -5.99 -3.32
CA GLU A 71 -17.89 -7.03 -3.62
C GLU A 71 -16.72 -6.86 -2.65
N ALA A 72 -16.30 -7.93 -1.99
CA ALA A 72 -15.33 -7.86 -0.92
C ALA A 72 -14.17 -8.83 -1.15
N HIS A 73 -12.96 -8.34 -0.93
CA HIS A 73 -11.72 -9.06 -1.19
C HIS A 73 -10.77 -8.94 0.00
N ILE A 74 -10.24 -10.08 0.43
CA ILE A 74 -9.23 -10.14 1.50
C ILE A 74 -7.87 -10.34 0.84
N PHE A 75 -7.00 -9.34 0.97
CA PHE A 75 -5.61 -9.42 0.55
C PHE A 75 -4.74 -9.80 1.73
N HIS A 76 -3.88 -10.79 1.53
CA HIS A 76 -2.93 -11.25 2.54
C HIS A 76 -1.51 -10.91 2.11
N ILE A 77 -0.65 -10.52 3.05
CA ILE A 77 0.80 -10.53 2.83
C ILE A 77 1.21 -12.00 2.76
N ASN A 78 1.15 -12.57 1.57
CA ASN A 78 1.55 -13.95 1.34
C ASN A 78 3.03 -13.96 0.93
N PHE A 79 3.85 -14.63 1.72
CA PHE A 79 5.30 -14.75 1.54
C PHE A 79 5.72 -15.48 0.25
N ASN A 80 4.80 -15.93 -0.61
CA ASN A 80 5.11 -16.83 -1.73
C ASN A 80 4.29 -16.62 -3.03
N ILE A 81 3.46 -15.58 -3.13
CA ILE A 81 2.76 -15.27 -4.38
C ILE A 81 2.88 -13.77 -4.61
N ASP A 82 3.84 -13.37 -5.43
CA ASP A 82 3.94 -12.09 -6.14
C ASP A 82 3.53 -10.83 -5.35
N GLY A 83 3.98 -10.73 -4.10
CA GLY A 83 4.50 -9.52 -3.45
C GLY A 83 3.81 -8.17 -3.68
N PHE A 84 2.49 -8.11 -3.90
CA PHE A 84 1.83 -6.82 -4.18
C PHE A 84 1.87 -5.88 -2.96
N PHE A 85 2.01 -6.43 -1.75
CA PHE A 85 2.13 -5.68 -0.51
C PHE A 85 3.25 -6.24 0.36
N GLU A 86 4.30 -5.45 0.58
CA GLU A 86 5.37 -5.76 1.53
C GLU A 86 4.95 -5.51 2.99
N SER A 87 4.02 -4.58 3.19
CA SER A 87 3.47 -4.19 4.48
C SER A 87 2.08 -3.58 4.30
N PHE A 88 1.25 -3.68 5.35
CA PHE A 88 -0.01 -2.95 5.45
C PHE A 88 0.03 -1.76 6.42
N SER A 89 1.21 -1.43 6.98
CA SER A 89 1.40 -0.36 7.98
C SER A 89 0.91 1.02 7.54
N ASP A 90 0.97 1.29 6.23
CA ASP A 90 0.69 2.62 5.68
C ASP A 90 -0.79 2.80 5.32
N PHE A 91 -1.56 1.72 5.41
CA PHE A 91 -2.99 1.70 5.10
C PHE A 91 -3.82 1.86 6.36
N LYS A 92 -4.93 2.60 6.23
CA LYS A 92 -5.92 2.76 7.30
C LYS A 92 -7.33 2.49 6.80
N LYS A 93 -8.22 2.21 7.75
CA LYS A 93 -9.66 2.08 7.51
C LYS A 93 -10.19 3.36 6.83
N GLY A 94 -10.94 3.20 5.75
CA GLY A 94 -11.48 4.28 4.92
C GLY A 94 -10.56 4.76 3.80
N ASP A 95 -9.34 4.24 3.66
CA ASP A 95 -8.52 4.53 2.48
C ASP A 95 -9.11 3.89 1.24
N LYS A 96 -9.00 4.61 0.13
CA LYS A 96 -9.40 4.11 -1.19
C LYS A 96 -8.18 3.44 -1.81
N VAL A 97 -8.34 2.20 -2.23
CA VAL A 97 -7.28 1.41 -2.87
C VAL A 97 -7.76 0.85 -4.20
N ARG A 98 -6.78 0.57 -5.04
CA ARG A 98 -6.98 0.05 -6.38
C ARG A 98 -5.93 -1.04 -6.59
N VAL A 99 -6.38 -2.29 -6.67
CA VAL A 99 -5.55 -3.50 -6.71
C VAL A 99 -5.83 -4.25 -7.98
#